data_AF-A0A800IGU7-F1
#
_entry.id   AF-A0A800IGU7-F1
#
_cell.length_a   1.000
_cell.length_b   1.000
_cell.length_c   1.000
_cell.angle_alpha   90.00
_cell.angle_beta   90.00
_cell.angle_gamma   90.00
#
_symmetry.space_group_name_H-M   'P 1'
#
loop_
_entity.id
_entity.type
_entity.pdbx_description
1 polymer ?
#
loop_
_entity_poly.entity_id
_entity_poly.type
_entity_poly.pdbx_seq_one_letter_code
_entity_poly.pdbx_strand_id
1 'polypeptide(L)'
;PGQAADGGYYNMRGESISARTACFDGFMDWSQCPTIAVGDGGNEIGMGKVNHALKSLNIVPAMTSADELIVADVSNWGAYGLIAFLGLWRGQDLLAKIDPLAILQYLSDLGSVDGVTRENQLTEDGLPVSEGLDLIHQLRNITGFTGSA
;
A
#
# COMPACT_ATOMS: atom_id res chain seq x y z
N PRO A 1 6.38 7.01 -0.44
CA PRO A 1 7.41 7.22 0.62
C PRO A 1 6.99 8.34 1.57
N GLY A 2 7.28 8.20 2.87
CA GLY A 2 7.09 9.24 3.88
C GLY A 2 8.42 9.82 4.35
N GLN A 3 8.35 11.04 4.86
CA GLN A 3 9.52 11.79 5.31
C GLN A 3 10.09 11.20 6.60
N ALA A 4 11.39 10.95 6.62
CA ALA A 4 12.12 10.48 7.81
C ALA A 4 12.44 11.64 8.78
N ALA A 5 12.98 11.31 9.95
CA ALA A 5 13.27 12.30 11.00
C ALA A 5 14.26 13.40 10.59
N ASP A 6 15.13 13.13 9.63
CA ASP A 6 16.10 14.08 9.07
C ASP A 6 15.53 14.89 7.89
N GLY A 7 14.26 14.70 7.56
CA GLY A 7 13.59 15.35 6.44
C GLY A 7 13.81 14.67 5.08
N GLY A 8 14.56 13.57 5.01
CA GLY A 8 14.84 12.82 3.79
C GLY A 8 13.79 11.74 3.48
N TYR A 9 13.96 11.11 2.31
CA TYR A 9 13.17 9.96 1.86
C TYR A 9 14.12 8.82 1.50
N TYR A 10 13.79 7.62 1.96
CA TYR A 10 14.65 6.44 1.84
C TYR A 10 13.85 5.25 1.33
N ASN A 11 14.49 4.38 0.56
CA ASN A 11 13.92 3.08 0.21
C ASN A 11 14.24 2.02 1.28
N MET A 12 13.74 0.79 1.11
CA MET A 12 13.96 -0.32 2.04
C MET A 12 15.43 -0.75 2.23
N ARG A 13 16.35 -0.29 1.37
CA ARG A 13 17.81 -0.50 1.51
C ARG A 13 18.51 0.63 2.25
N GLY A 14 17.78 1.64 2.73
CA GLY A 14 18.34 2.84 3.35
C GLY A 14 18.98 3.81 2.35
N GLU A 15 18.79 3.59 1.04
CA GLU A 15 19.31 4.48 0.01
C GLU A 15 18.41 5.72 -0.09
N SER A 16 19.02 6.90 -0.14
CA SER A 16 18.25 8.13 -0.32
C SER A 16 17.60 8.18 -1.70
N ILE A 17 16.30 8.45 -1.70
CA ILE A 17 15.48 8.69 -2.90
C ILE A 17 14.94 10.13 -2.94
N SER A 18 15.40 11.00 -2.02
CA SER A 18 14.90 12.36 -1.82
C SER A 18 14.90 13.19 -3.11
N ALA A 19 15.96 13.10 -3.92
CA ALA A 19 16.09 13.88 -5.16
C ALA A 19 15.03 13.55 -6.23
N ARG A 20 14.36 12.40 -6.12
CA ARG A 20 13.32 11.92 -7.05
C ARG A 20 11.95 11.75 -6.38
N THR A 21 11.81 12.18 -5.13
CA THR A 21 10.57 12.04 -4.36
C THR A 21 9.93 13.40 -4.20
N ALA A 22 8.70 13.54 -4.70
CA ALA A 22 7.88 14.70 -4.39
C ALA A 22 7.33 14.58 -2.96
N CYS A 23 7.25 15.71 -2.24
CA CYS A 23 6.70 15.74 -0.89
C CYS A 23 5.18 15.70 -0.93
N PHE A 24 4.59 14.64 -0.35
CA PHE A 24 3.15 14.50 -0.14
C PHE A 24 2.75 14.53 1.34
N ASP A 25 3.73 14.50 2.25
CA ASP A 25 3.55 14.50 3.70
C ASP A 25 2.74 15.70 4.19
N GLY A 26 2.89 16.86 3.54
CA GLY A 26 2.10 18.06 3.85
C GLY A 26 0.59 17.86 3.70
N PHE A 27 0.11 16.98 2.82
CA PHE A 27 -1.32 16.67 2.73
C PHE A 27 -1.84 15.96 3.98
N MET A 28 -0.99 15.19 4.65
CA MET A 28 -1.34 14.52 5.90
C MET A 28 -1.26 15.52 7.06
N ASP A 29 -0.15 16.24 7.17
CA ASP A 29 0.10 17.17 8.27
C ASP A 29 -0.87 18.36 8.30
N TRP A 30 -1.37 18.77 7.13
CA TRP A 30 -2.31 19.89 7.00
C TRP A 30 -3.76 19.45 6.83
N SER A 31 -4.03 18.15 6.78
CA SER A 31 -5.40 17.65 6.70
C SER A 31 -6.21 18.10 7.91
N GLN A 32 -7.43 18.56 7.67
CA GLN A 32 -8.42 18.83 8.73
C GLN A 32 -9.48 17.73 8.83
N CYS A 33 -9.35 16.66 8.04
CA CYS A 33 -10.23 15.50 8.06
C CYS A 33 -9.46 14.23 8.44
N PRO A 34 -10.16 13.16 8.89
CA PRO A 34 -9.53 11.89 9.21
C PRO A 34 -8.70 11.36 8.04
N THR A 35 -7.48 10.92 8.36
CA THR A 35 -6.51 10.40 7.41
C THR A 35 -6.32 8.90 7.58
N ILE A 36 -6.28 8.17 6.47
CA ILE A 36 -5.98 6.73 6.46
C ILE A 36 -4.75 6.53 5.58
N ALA A 37 -3.78 5.76 6.08
CA ALA A 37 -2.62 5.34 5.33
C ALA A 37 -2.55 3.82 5.21
N VAL A 38 -1.88 3.34 4.16
CA VAL A 38 -1.56 1.93 3.94
C VAL A 38 -0.06 1.83 3.69
N GLY A 39 0.60 0.86 4.31
CA GLY A 39 2.01 0.58 4.07
C GLY A 39 2.42 -0.82 4.48
N ASP A 40 3.62 -1.21 4.06
CA ASP A 40 4.19 -2.55 4.21
C ASP A 40 5.68 -2.51 4.66
N GLY A 41 6.42 -1.45 4.31
CA GLY A 41 7.86 -1.34 4.55
C GLY A 41 8.28 -0.59 5.81
N GLY A 42 7.47 0.36 6.28
CA GLY A 42 7.82 1.23 7.42
C GLY A 42 8.42 2.58 7.02
N ASN A 43 8.70 2.78 5.74
CA ASN A 43 9.20 4.04 5.14
C ASN A 43 8.11 4.77 4.34
N GLU A 44 6.85 4.35 4.44
CA GLU A 44 5.67 4.98 3.86
C GLU A 44 5.06 6.06 4.77
N ILE A 45 4.32 6.99 4.17
CA ILE A 45 3.47 7.91 4.92
C ILE A 45 2.50 7.11 5.80
N GLY A 46 2.31 7.54 7.04
CA GLY A 46 1.45 6.88 8.03
C GLY A 46 2.21 5.97 8.99
N MET A 47 3.34 5.41 8.57
CA MET A 47 4.16 4.50 9.38
C MET A 47 4.75 5.16 10.64
N GLY A 48 4.79 6.50 10.69
CA GLY A 48 5.10 7.24 11.91
C GLY A 48 4.21 6.88 13.10
N LYS A 49 2.97 6.40 12.86
CA LYS A 49 2.05 5.92 13.91
C LYS A 49 2.61 4.73 14.70
N VAL A 50 3.44 3.89 14.08
CA VAL A 50 4.02 2.68 14.68
C VAL A 50 5.54 2.77 14.84
N ASN A 51 6.10 3.98 14.87
CA ASN A 51 7.55 4.21 14.91
C ASN A 51 8.27 3.46 16.05
N HIS A 52 7.62 3.24 17.20
CA HIS A 52 8.21 2.43 18.28
C HIS A 52 8.51 0.99 17.83
N ALA A 53 7.61 0.35 17.09
CA ALA A 53 7.80 -1.00 16.55
C ALA A 53 8.86 -1.03 15.43
N LEU A 54 8.98 0.05 14.66
CA LEU A 54 9.95 0.14 13.56
C LEU A 54 11.40 0.26 14.04
N LYS A 55 11.64 0.70 15.29
CA LYS A 55 13.00 0.85 15.85
C LYS A 55 13.83 -0.44 15.85
N SER A 56 13.19 -1.62 15.86
CA SER A 56 13.89 -2.90 15.80
C SER A 56 14.24 -3.35 14.38
N LEU A 57 13.75 -2.66 13.36
CA LEU A 57 13.97 -3.00 11.97
C LEU A 57 15.20 -2.27 11.42
N ASN A 58 15.90 -2.92 10.49
CA ASN A 58 17.07 -2.32 9.84
C ASN A 58 16.67 -1.46 8.64
N ILE A 59 15.89 -0.40 8.91
CA ILE A 59 15.38 0.55 7.91
C ILE A 59 15.54 1.99 8.40
N VAL A 60 15.35 2.97 7.52
CA VAL A 60 15.14 4.37 7.91
C VAL A 60 13.62 4.63 7.91
N PRO A 61 12.98 4.70 9.09
CA PRO A 61 11.52 4.79 9.17
C PRO A 61 11.01 6.17 8.77
N ALA A 62 9.81 6.20 8.20
CA ALA A 62 9.07 7.44 8.02
C ALA A 62 8.50 7.93 9.36
N MET A 63 8.43 9.24 9.52
CA MET A 63 7.93 9.92 10.72
C MET A 63 6.52 10.48 10.54
N THR A 64 6.12 10.74 9.30
CA THR A 64 4.78 11.21 8.97
C THR A 64 3.73 10.18 9.38
N SER A 65 2.74 10.62 10.16
CA SER A 65 1.72 9.76 10.75
C SER A 65 0.37 9.87 10.01
N ALA A 66 -0.60 9.07 10.45
CA ALA A 66 -1.99 9.10 9.97
C ALA A 66 -2.93 8.76 11.15
N ASP A 67 -4.20 9.18 11.05
CA ASP A 67 -5.21 8.89 12.07
C ASP A 67 -5.49 7.39 12.14
N GLU A 68 -5.51 6.70 11.00
CA GLU A 68 -5.55 5.23 10.94
C GLU A 68 -4.48 4.69 9.98
N LEU A 69 -3.90 3.54 10.35
CA LEU A 69 -2.86 2.87 9.57
C LEU A 69 -3.27 1.42 9.32
N ILE A 70 -3.26 1.02 8.05
CA ILE A 70 -3.41 -0.37 7.63
C ILE A 70 -2.02 -0.89 7.26
N VAL A 71 -1.52 -1.87 8.01
CA VAL A 71 -0.29 -2.58 7.69
C VAL A 71 -0.64 -3.89 6.98
N ALA A 72 0.04 -4.17 5.87
CA ALA A 72 -0.14 -5.38 5.08
C ALA A 72 1.22 -5.87 4.54
N ASP A 73 1.28 -7.09 4.00
CA ASP A 73 2.50 -7.59 3.34
C ASP A 73 2.78 -6.88 2.01
N VAL A 74 1.72 -6.41 1.34
CA VAL A 74 1.76 -5.59 0.11
C VAL A 74 0.72 -4.49 0.25
N SER A 75 1.09 -3.24 0.02
CA SER A 75 0.21 -2.08 0.24
C SER A 75 -1.08 -2.14 -0.60
N ASN A 76 -1.01 -2.62 -1.84
CA ASN A 76 -2.18 -2.82 -2.69
C ASN A 76 -3.19 -3.79 -2.06
N TRP A 77 -2.71 -4.81 -1.35
CA TRP A 77 -3.54 -5.79 -0.68
C TRP A 77 -4.23 -5.23 0.56
N GLY A 78 -3.54 -4.35 1.30
CA GLY A 78 -4.17 -3.55 2.35
C GLY A 78 -5.32 -2.69 1.81
N ALA A 79 -5.14 -2.09 0.62
CA ALA A 79 -6.21 -1.36 -0.05
C ALA A 79 -7.38 -2.27 -0.49
N TYR A 80 -7.12 -3.47 -0.99
CA TYR A 80 -8.19 -4.45 -1.29
C TYR A 80 -8.97 -4.85 -0.02
N GLY A 81 -8.31 -5.02 1.12
CA GLY A 81 -8.96 -5.26 2.41
C GLY A 81 -9.90 -4.11 2.81
N LEU A 82 -9.45 -2.86 2.66
CA LEU A 82 -10.28 -1.68 2.89
C LEU A 82 -11.50 -1.64 1.95
N ILE A 83 -11.31 -1.94 0.67
CA ILE A 83 -12.41 -1.99 -0.31
C ILE A 83 -13.40 -3.12 0.03
N ALA A 84 -12.92 -4.29 0.47
CA ALA A 84 -13.77 -5.39 0.91
C ALA A 84 -14.65 -4.97 2.10
N PHE A 85 -14.04 -4.31 3.10
CA PHE A 85 -14.76 -3.78 4.26
C PHE A 85 -15.84 -2.77 3.86
N LEU A 86 -15.49 -1.81 3.00
CA LEU A 86 -16.45 -0.81 2.49
C LEU A 86 -17.55 -1.45 1.65
N GLY A 87 -17.23 -2.48 0.86
CA GLY A 87 -18.19 -3.25 0.09
C GLY A 87 -19.20 -3.98 0.98
N LEU A 88 -18.72 -4.66 2.02
CA LEU A 88 -19.56 -5.30 3.03
C LEU A 88 -20.47 -4.28 3.72
N TRP A 89 -19.92 -3.15 4.16
CA TRP A 89 -20.70 -2.08 4.80
C TRP A 89 -21.79 -1.54 3.88
N ARG A 90 -21.46 -1.36 2.59
CA ARG A 90 -22.39 -0.83 1.59
C ARG A 90 -23.39 -1.87 1.09
N GLY A 91 -23.15 -3.17 1.32
CA GLY A 91 -23.90 -4.27 0.72
C GLY A 91 -23.69 -4.38 -0.79
N GLN A 92 -22.50 -4.02 -1.29
CA GLN A 92 -22.15 -4.07 -2.71
C GLN A 92 -20.77 -4.70 -2.90
N ASP A 93 -20.64 -5.63 -3.83
CA ASP A 93 -19.35 -6.18 -4.23
C ASP A 93 -18.53 -5.15 -5.02
N LEU A 94 -17.72 -4.37 -4.30
CA LEU A 94 -16.85 -3.37 -4.89
C LEU A 94 -15.59 -4.00 -5.51
N LEU A 95 -15.11 -5.11 -4.95
CA LEU A 95 -13.95 -5.83 -5.46
C LEU A 95 -14.20 -6.48 -6.82
N ALA A 96 -15.45 -6.85 -7.14
CA ALA A 96 -15.83 -7.34 -8.47
C ALA A 96 -15.55 -6.35 -9.62
N LYS A 97 -15.29 -5.07 -9.32
CA LYS A 97 -15.00 -4.03 -10.31
C LYS A 97 -13.50 -3.82 -10.52
N ILE A 98 -12.65 -4.51 -9.77
CA ILE A 98 -11.20 -4.35 -9.83
C ILE A 98 -10.63 -5.46 -10.69
N ASP A 99 -9.77 -5.08 -11.64
CA ASP A 99 -8.98 -5.98 -12.47
C ASP A 99 -7.49 -5.71 -12.21
N PRO A 100 -6.85 -6.43 -11.27
CA PRO A 100 -5.45 -6.24 -10.95
C PRO A 100 -4.52 -6.42 -12.15
N LEU A 101 -4.85 -7.36 -13.05
CA LEU A 101 -4.01 -7.62 -14.23
C LEU A 101 -4.07 -6.45 -15.20
N ALA A 102 -5.26 -5.92 -15.48
CA ALA A 102 -5.38 -4.75 -16.34
C ALA A 102 -4.69 -3.51 -15.75
N ILE A 103 -4.77 -3.32 -14.43
CA ILE A 103 -4.10 -2.22 -13.72
C ILE A 103 -2.58 -2.38 -13.81
N LEU A 104 -2.04 -3.56 -13.50
CA LEU A 104 -0.60 -3.83 -13.59
C LEU A 104 -0.08 -3.69 -15.02
N GLN A 105 -0.82 -4.19 -16.01
CA GLN A 105 -0.45 -4.06 -17.42
C GLN A 105 -0.38 -2.58 -17.83
N TYR A 106 -1.37 -1.78 -17.46
CA TYR A 106 -1.38 -0.35 -17.74
C TYR A 106 -0.17 0.38 -17.13
N LEU A 107 0.20 0.07 -15.89
CA LEU A 107 1.36 0.67 -15.23
C LEU A 107 2.67 0.21 -15.88
N SER A 108 2.79 -1.09 -16.19
CA SER A 108 3.93 -1.71 -16.88
C SER A 108 4.17 -1.07 -18.25
N ASP A 109 3.10 -0.87 -19.04
CA ASP A 109 3.18 -0.23 -20.37
C ASP A 109 3.68 1.23 -20.29
N LEU A 110 3.49 1.89 -19.15
CA LEU A 110 4.00 3.23 -18.85
C LEU A 110 5.38 3.23 -18.17
N GLY A 111 5.99 2.06 -18.00
CA GLY A 111 7.36 1.91 -17.51
C GLY A 111 7.49 1.76 -16.00
N SER A 112 6.42 1.39 -15.28
CA SER A 112 6.57 1.00 -13.88
C SER A 112 7.47 -0.22 -13.74
N VAL A 113 8.14 -0.34 -12.60
CA VAL A 113 8.97 -1.50 -12.26
C VAL A 113 8.54 -2.06 -10.93
N ASP A 114 8.77 -3.34 -10.73
CA ASP A 114 8.62 -3.99 -9.44
C ASP A 114 9.62 -3.43 -8.42
N GLY A 115 9.17 -3.13 -7.21
CA GLY A 115 9.98 -2.49 -6.17
C GLY A 115 11.13 -3.36 -5.64
N VAL A 116 11.00 -4.69 -5.75
CA VAL A 116 11.96 -5.68 -5.28
C VAL A 116 12.93 -6.04 -6.39
N THR A 117 12.43 -6.46 -7.56
CA THR A 117 13.26 -6.94 -8.68
C THR A 117 13.87 -5.79 -9.49
N ARG A 118 13.23 -4.61 -9.48
CA ARG A 118 13.55 -3.44 -10.33
C ARG A 118 13.40 -3.70 -11.82
N GLU A 119 12.69 -4.76 -12.18
CA GLU A 119 12.38 -5.10 -13.57
C GLU A 119 10.93 -4.68 -13.89
N ASN A 120 10.68 -4.38 -15.16
CA ASN A 120 9.32 -4.16 -15.62
C ASN A 120 8.62 -5.51 -15.80
N GLN A 121 7.90 -5.92 -14.75
CA GLN A 121 7.20 -7.19 -14.65
C GLN A 121 5.80 -6.96 -14.06
N LEU A 122 4.87 -7.86 -14.36
CA LEU A 122 3.49 -7.81 -13.86
C LEU A 122 3.40 -8.44 -12.45
N THR A 123 4.15 -7.87 -11.52
CA THR A 123 4.27 -8.31 -10.13
C THR A 123 4.02 -7.18 -9.16
N GLU A 124 3.61 -7.53 -7.95
CA GLU A 124 3.51 -6.64 -6.80
C GLU A 124 4.51 -7.15 -5.74
N ASP A 125 5.54 -6.38 -5.43
CA ASP A 125 6.61 -6.75 -4.48
C ASP A 125 7.25 -8.13 -4.73
N GLY A 126 7.43 -8.47 -6.01
CA GLY A 126 7.98 -9.74 -6.47
C GLY A 126 6.97 -10.88 -6.52
N LEU A 127 5.72 -10.65 -6.14
CA LEU A 127 4.65 -11.65 -6.18
C LEU A 127 3.87 -11.56 -7.49
N PRO A 128 3.55 -12.70 -8.13
CA PRO A 128 2.78 -12.70 -9.36
C PRO A 128 1.35 -12.23 -9.11
N VAL A 129 0.73 -11.60 -10.11
CA VAL A 129 -0.66 -11.11 -10.07
C VAL A 129 -1.69 -12.14 -9.59
N SER A 130 -1.41 -13.44 -9.75
CA SER A 130 -2.28 -14.52 -9.26
C SER A 130 -2.50 -14.46 -7.75
N GLU A 131 -1.49 -14.07 -6.97
CA GLU A 131 -1.61 -13.97 -5.51
C GLU A 131 -2.61 -12.87 -5.12
N GLY A 132 -2.54 -11.71 -5.78
CA GLY A 132 -3.50 -10.62 -5.58
C GLY A 132 -4.92 -10.99 -6.02
N LEU A 133 -5.06 -11.74 -7.11
CA LEU A 133 -6.36 -12.26 -7.57
C LEU A 133 -6.97 -13.26 -6.57
N ASP A 134 -6.15 -14.18 -6.06
CA ASP A 134 -6.57 -15.16 -5.06
C ASP A 134 -6.96 -14.49 -3.75
N LEU A 135 -6.23 -13.48 -3.31
CA LEU A 135 -6.60 -12.66 -2.16
C LEU A 135 -7.94 -11.96 -2.37
N ILE A 136 -8.15 -11.31 -3.52
CA ILE A 136 -9.43 -10.66 -3.84
C ILE A 136 -10.58 -11.67 -3.80
N HIS A 137 -10.39 -12.87 -4.36
CA HIS A 137 -11.39 -13.92 -4.31
C HIS A 137 -11.70 -14.37 -2.87
N GLN A 138 -10.68 -14.53 -2.02
CA GLN A 138 -10.86 -14.84 -0.60
C GLN A 138 -11.61 -13.73 0.14
N LEU A 139 -11.27 -12.46 -0.10
CA LEU A 139 -11.96 -11.31 0.47
C LEU A 139 -13.44 -11.25 0.06
N ARG A 140 -13.75 -11.51 -1.22
CA ARG A 140 -15.13 -11.59 -1.73
C ARG A 140 -15.91 -12.75 -1.11
N ASN A 141 -15.25 -13.87 -0.83
CA ASN A 141 -15.87 -15.02 -0.15
C ASN A 141 -16.21 -14.70 1.31
N ILE A 142 -15.27 -14.16 2.09
CA ILE A 142 -15.52 -13.86 3.52
C ILE A 142 -16.53 -12.73 3.72
N THR A 143 -16.70 -11.86 2.73
CA THR A 143 -17.72 -10.80 2.71
C THR A 143 -19.08 -11.29 2.17
N GLY A 144 -19.18 -12.56 1.75
CA GLY A 144 -20.42 -13.19 1.32
C GLY A 144 -20.87 -12.83 -0.10
N PHE A 145 -20.04 -12.17 -0.91
CA PHE A 145 -20.40 -11.80 -2.29
C PHE A 145 -20.20 -12.94 -3.30
N THR A 146 -19.37 -13.93 -2.96
CA THR A 146 -19.09 -15.09 -3.81
C THR A 146 -19.33 -16.44 -3.12
N GLY A 147 -19.77 -16.42 -1.84
CA GLY A 147 -20.23 -17.61 -1.12
C GLY A 147 -21.68 -17.98 -1.50
N SER A 148 -21.92 -19.27 -1.72
CA SER A 148 -23.09 -19.89 -2.35
C SER A 148 -24.48 -19.40 -1.90
N ALA A 149 -25.40 -19.33 -2.88
CA ALA A 149 -26.84 -19.45 -2.70
C ALA A 149 -27.24 -20.84 -2.15
#